data_AF-A0A438N9F8-F1
#
_entry.id   AF-A0A438N9F8-F1
#
_cell.length_a   1.000
_cell.length_b   1.000
_cell.length_c   1.000
_cell.angle_alpha   90.00
_cell.angle_beta   90.00
_cell.angle_gamma   90.00
#
_symmetry.space_group_name_H-M   'P 1'
#
loop_
_entity.id
_entity.type
_entity.pdbx_description
1 polymer ?
#
loop_
_entity_poly.entity_id
_entity_poly.type
_entity_poly.pdbx_seq_one_letter_code
_entity_poly.pdbx_strand_id
1 'polypeptide(L)'
;MTGYQDFGGIAARFTLDLARRWSSHDLTSIGSKWAQIEETTAWKYTNAFFEETWEAKLAIVHRDDFEALLREYFRGPAQKGHLAWFALRNTVFACGYRSILVKDPGVSFSEAQVKAGRLFNYALSVLTQILLPPSSLLAIQALTLMACYAEGLGNPALKHFLCSNAVHAAQNKGLHRQPEKSWGISEDEAAKRNGLWWTIYTLEKHLSMCSGRPSAIDDDNVSAYPPAGILSRSDIVPQSLFFATQHAQICSQISRNLLSARSLQLSTPELISTVNHFHQKLMKLLDEIPDELKIGTLARPDHPTPHLIHLLYLHFSIYGSLMVVHTHFFYPWMSSRLNATGAEAAMEGQIRISSTVVAEAARKIILAVRLVTTTVATPSWLAFYYPIYAHINLFIYMLKFPHLSTTAADLGLLDVCAGHFGHIDYLTSAHISISLPRETATLTSKFIKDMKVRSQQPAIQSFHEYPQPHPQAQADTSSQTRTAEDSTINFDEMSNDLPTISDNNDFLNLDAATWNIFSSFDMLTTNETDFRAF
;
A
#
# COMPACT_ATOMS: atom_id res chain seq x y z
N MET A 1 19.61 21.05 -6.19
CA MET A 1 20.55 20.10 -5.57
C MET A 1 19.91 18.73 -5.74
N THR A 2 19.86 18.20 -6.95
CA THR A 2 20.87 17.46 -7.70
C THR A 2 20.65 17.67 -9.20
N GLY A 3 21.57 18.36 -9.89
CA GLY A 3 21.52 18.49 -11.36
C GLY A 3 21.83 17.20 -12.12
N TYR A 4 21.45 16.04 -11.60
CA TYR A 4 21.57 14.76 -12.27
C TYR A 4 20.26 14.50 -13.02
N GLN A 5 20.27 14.77 -14.34
CA GLN A 5 19.22 14.34 -15.27
C GLN A 5 18.85 12.85 -15.11
N ASP A 6 19.76 12.05 -14.53
CA ASP A 6 19.59 10.64 -14.20
C ASP A 6 18.41 10.34 -13.25
N PHE A 7 18.14 11.13 -12.20
CA PHE A 7 17.09 10.78 -11.22
C PHE A 7 15.68 10.92 -11.81
N GLY A 8 15.42 11.99 -12.58
CA GLY A 8 14.15 12.17 -13.27
C GLY A 8 13.83 11.00 -14.20
N GLY A 9 14.84 10.48 -14.92
CA GLY A 9 14.70 9.29 -15.76
C GLY A 9 14.51 7.98 -14.97
N ILE A 10 15.14 7.86 -13.81
CA ILE A 10 14.95 6.73 -12.87
C ILE A 10 13.51 6.73 -12.33
N ALA A 11 13.01 7.88 -11.85
CA ALA A 11 11.65 8.01 -11.33
C ALA A 11 10.58 7.75 -12.41
N ALA A 12 10.77 8.29 -13.62
CA ALA A 12 9.84 8.07 -14.72
C ALA A 12 9.74 6.59 -15.13
N ARG A 13 10.89 5.88 -15.21
CA ARG A 13 10.91 4.43 -15.48
C ARG A 13 10.22 3.64 -14.36
N PHE A 14 10.48 4.00 -13.11
CA PHE A 14 9.80 3.37 -11.97
C PHE A 14 8.27 3.50 -12.06
N THR A 15 7.76 4.69 -12.40
CA THR A 15 6.31 4.89 -12.60
C THR A 15 5.77 4.03 -13.74
N LEU A 16 6.50 3.91 -14.84
CA LEU A 16 6.12 3.04 -15.97
C LEU A 16 6.13 1.55 -15.59
N ASP A 17 7.14 1.10 -14.85
CA ASP A 17 7.25 -0.29 -14.39
C ASP A 17 6.11 -0.64 -13.43
N LEU A 18 5.74 0.30 -12.55
CA LEU A 18 4.57 0.19 -11.70
C LEU A 18 3.27 0.09 -12.51
N ALA A 19 3.08 0.98 -13.49
CA ALA A 19 1.89 0.99 -14.34
C ALA A 19 1.74 -0.31 -15.15
N ARG A 20 2.82 -0.80 -15.77
CA ARG A 20 2.84 -2.06 -16.52
C ARG A 20 2.49 -3.27 -15.66
N ARG A 21 3.01 -3.32 -14.43
CA ARG A 21 2.70 -4.38 -13.48
C ARG A 21 1.19 -4.51 -13.21
N TRP A 22 0.43 -3.44 -13.34
CA TRP A 22 -1.00 -3.43 -13.04
C TRP A 22 -1.89 -3.62 -14.24
N SER A 23 -1.43 -3.27 -15.44
CA SER A 23 -2.14 -3.59 -16.68
C SER A 23 -1.96 -5.05 -17.12
N SER A 24 -0.90 -5.72 -16.69
CA SER A 24 -0.50 -7.05 -17.18
C SER A 24 -1.26 -8.25 -16.61
N HIS A 25 -2.22 -8.07 -15.69
CA HIS A 25 -3.04 -9.20 -15.22
C HIS A 25 -4.24 -9.39 -16.16
N ASP A 26 -4.04 -10.23 -17.17
CA ASP A 26 -5.08 -10.71 -18.09
C ASP A 26 -6.17 -11.48 -17.31
N LEU A 27 -7.13 -10.74 -16.77
CA LEU A 27 -8.41 -11.27 -16.29
C LEU A 27 -9.30 -11.76 -17.46
N THR A 28 -8.79 -11.68 -18.70
CA THR A 28 -9.47 -12.00 -19.97
C THR A 28 -9.84 -13.48 -20.14
N SER A 29 -9.37 -14.38 -19.26
CA SER A 29 -9.68 -15.82 -19.31
C SER A 29 -10.80 -16.30 -18.36
N ILE A 30 -11.69 -15.40 -17.91
CA ILE A 30 -12.79 -15.71 -16.98
C ILE A 30 -13.83 -16.74 -17.53
N GLY A 31 -13.71 -17.22 -18.77
CA GLY A 31 -14.69 -18.11 -19.44
C GLY A 31 -14.38 -19.61 -19.51
N SER A 32 -13.48 -20.18 -18.70
CA SER A 32 -13.12 -21.62 -18.82
C SER A 32 -14.11 -22.57 -18.14
N LYS A 33 -14.37 -23.73 -18.77
CA LYS A 33 -15.06 -24.87 -18.13
C LYS A 33 -14.36 -25.18 -16.80
N TRP A 34 -15.12 -25.21 -15.70
CA TRP A 34 -14.59 -25.50 -14.38
C TRP A 34 -14.18 -26.97 -14.31
N ALA A 35 -12.91 -27.24 -14.00
CA ALA A 35 -12.47 -28.59 -13.73
C ALA A 35 -12.94 -29.02 -12.33
N GLN A 36 -13.54 -30.22 -12.23
CA GLN A 36 -13.89 -30.78 -10.94
C GLN A 36 -12.61 -31.27 -10.25
N ILE A 37 -12.42 -30.87 -8.99
CA ILE A 37 -11.30 -31.31 -8.16
C ILE A 37 -11.73 -32.60 -7.44
N GLU A 38 -10.89 -33.62 -7.51
CA GLU A 38 -11.07 -34.88 -6.77
C GLU A 38 -11.06 -34.62 -5.25
N GLU A 39 -11.85 -35.39 -4.50
CA GLU A 39 -11.97 -35.25 -3.05
C GLU A 39 -10.62 -35.32 -2.33
N THR A 40 -9.76 -36.27 -2.68
CA THR A 40 -8.42 -36.42 -2.11
C THR A 40 -7.57 -35.15 -2.27
N THR A 41 -7.62 -34.55 -3.46
CA THR A 41 -6.90 -33.32 -3.79
C THR A 41 -7.51 -32.10 -3.09
N ALA A 42 -8.83 -32.03 -2.97
CA ALA A 42 -9.52 -30.97 -2.24
C ALA A 42 -9.11 -30.94 -0.75
N TRP A 43 -9.04 -32.11 -0.10
CA TRP A 43 -8.55 -32.21 1.28
C TRP A 43 -7.08 -31.83 1.40
N LYS A 44 -6.23 -32.23 0.45
CA LYS A 44 -4.82 -31.82 0.41
C LYS A 44 -4.67 -30.29 0.37
N TYR A 45 -5.41 -29.61 -0.51
CA TYR A 45 -5.37 -28.15 -0.60
C TYR A 45 -5.94 -27.48 0.65
N THR A 46 -7.01 -28.03 1.23
CA THR A 46 -7.63 -27.51 2.45
C THR A 46 -6.68 -27.56 3.64
N ASN A 47 -6.00 -28.70 3.85
CA ASN A 47 -5.03 -28.85 4.94
C ASN A 47 -3.87 -27.87 4.78
N ALA A 48 -3.31 -27.78 3.56
CA ALA A 48 -2.24 -26.84 3.27
C ALA A 48 -2.66 -25.38 3.53
N PHE A 49 -3.91 -25.01 3.22
CA PHE A 49 -4.43 -23.68 3.54
C PHE A 49 -4.37 -23.40 5.05
N PHE A 50 -4.99 -24.24 5.88
CA PHE A 50 -5.11 -23.98 7.32
C PHE A 50 -3.78 -24.11 8.09
N GLU A 51 -2.87 -24.95 7.60
CA GLU A 51 -1.62 -25.28 8.29
C GLU A 51 -0.48 -24.35 7.89
N GLU A 52 -0.45 -23.88 6.63
CA GLU A 52 0.76 -23.28 6.06
C GLU A 52 0.60 -21.82 5.60
N THR A 53 -0.64 -21.33 5.46
CA THR A 53 -0.88 -19.99 4.89
C THR A 53 -1.05 -18.92 5.96
N TRP A 54 -0.65 -17.69 5.64
CA TRP A 54 -0.87 -16.54 6.51
C TRP A 54 -2.34 -16.09 6.47
N GLU A 55 -3.04 -16.28 5.35
CA GLU A 55 -4.46 -15.94 5.20
C GLU A 55 -5.35 -16.72 6.16
N ALA A 56 -5.05 -18.01 6.39
CA ALA A 56 -5.81 -18.82 7.33
C ALA A 56 -5.73 -18.29 8.77
N LYS A 57 -4.63 -17.60 9.13
CA LYS A 57 -4.46 -17.01 10.46
C LYS A 57 -5.24 -15.71 10.64
N LEU A 58 -5.78 -15.10 9.58
CA LEU A 58 -6.68 -13.95 9.70
C LEU A 58 -8.07 -14.30 10.25
N ALA A 59 -8.34 -15.59 10.47
CA ALA A 59 -9.63 -16.11 10.95
C ALA A 59 -10.84 -15.67 10.09
N ILE A 60 -10.61 -15.40 8.79
CA ILE A 60 -11.69 -15.13 7.82
C ILE A 60 -12.58 -16.37 7.68
N VAL A 61 -11.95 -17.54 7.69
CA VAL A 61 -12.58 -18.86 7.55
C VAL A 61 -12.14 -19.72 8.73
N HIS A 62 -13.10 -20.38 9.37
CA HIS A 62 -12.83 -21.33 10.46
C HIS A 62 -12.74 -22.75 9.90
N ARG A 63 -11.74 -23.52 10.36
CA ARG A 63 -11.44 -24.87 9.85
C ARG A 63 -12.65 -25.79 9.96
N ASP A 64 -13.22 -25.90 11.16
CA ASP A 64 -14.32 -26.83 11.41
C ASP A 64 -15.55 -26.55 10.53
N ASP A 65 -15.92 -25.28 10.39
CA ASP A 65 -17.05 -24.84 9.56
C ASP A 65 -16.78 -25.15 8.08
N PHE A 66 -15.57 -24.87 7.59
CA PHE A 66 -15.19 -25.13 6.20
C PHE A 66 -15.14 -26.62 5.89
N GLU A 67 -14.54 -27.43 6.77
CA GLU A 67 -14.45 -28.87 6.60
C GLU A 67 -15.83 -29.54 6.66
N ALA A 68 -16.76 -29.04 7.48
CA ALA A 68 -18.14 -29.52 7.49
C ALA A 68 -18.82 -29.28 6.14
N LEU A 69 -18.72 -28.07 5.58
CA LEU A 69 -19.25 -27.74 4.25
C LEU A 69 -18.58 -28.57 3.14
N LEU A 70 -17.28 -28.84 3.27
CA LEU A 70 -16.54 -29.65 2.30
C LEU A 70 -17.01 -31.12 2.31
N ARG A 71 -17.21 -31.72 3.50
CA ARG A 71 -17.78 -33.06 3.64
C ARG A 71 -19.18 -33.13 3.03
N GLU A 72 -20.01 -32.12 3.28
CA GLU A 72 -21.37 -32.06 2.71
C GLU A 72 -21.33 -31.96 1.18
N TYR A 73 -20.42 -31.16 0.63
CA TYR A 73 -20.23 -31.01 -0.82
C TYR A 73 -19.89 -32.34 -1.52
N PHE A 74 -19.08 -33.21 -0.89
CA PHE A 74 -18.78 -34.53 -1.44
C PHE A 74 -19.86 -35.58 -1.16
N ARG A 75 -20.69 -35.40 -0.13
CA ARG A 75 -21.81 -36.30 0.20
C ARG A 75 -23.05 -36.14 -0.69
N GLY A 76 -23.32 -34.96 -1.24
CA GLY A 76 -24.58 -34.73 -1.98
C GLY A 76 -24.58 -33.58 -3.00
N PRO A 77 -25.60 -33.51 -3.88
CA PRO A 77 -25.68 -32.51 -4.94
C PRO A 77 -26.13 -31.11 -4.47
N ALA A 78 -26.68 -30.97 -3.26
CA ALA A 78 -27.33 -29.73 -2.78
C ALA A 78 -26.40 -28.51 -2.72
N GLN A 79 -25.12 -28.70 -2.39
CA GLN A 79 -24.13 -27.61 -2.29
C GLN A 79 -23.52 -27.18 -3.64
N LYS A 80 -23.83 -27.89 -4.75
CA LYS A 80 -23.22 -27.64 -6.06
C LYS A 80 -23.68 -26.33 -6.73
N GLY A 81 -24.75 -25.70 -6.24
CA GLY A 81 -25.29 -24.44 -6.75
C GLY A 81 -24.97 -23.18 -5.92
N HIS A 82 -24.34 -23.31 -4.75
CA HIS A 82 -24.09 -22.17 -3.87
C HIS A 82 -22.83 -21.39 -4.30
N LEU A 83 -23.01 -20.33 -5.09
CA LEU A 83 -21.90 -19.60 -5.75
C LEU A 83 -20.92 -18.93 -4.77
N ALA A 84 -21.41 -18.44 -3.63
CA ALA A 84 -20.53 -17.89 -2.60
C ALA A 84 -19.65 -18.98 -1.95
N TRP A 85 -20.16 -20.20 -1.81
CA TRP A 85 -19.37 -21.35 -1.35
C TRP A 85 -18.37 -21.76 -2.43
N PHE A 86 -18.79 -21.77 -3.70
CA PHE A 86 -17.89 -22.03 -4.83
C PHE A 86 -16.72 -21.04 -4.86
N ALA A 87 -16.98 -19.74 -4.71
CA ALA A 87 -15.93 -18.72 -4.67
C ALA A 87 -15.00 -18.90 -3.46
N LEU A 88 -15.57 -19.07 -2.26
CA LEU A 88 -14.80 -19.27 -1.03
C LEU A 88 -13.89 -20.50 -1.12
N ARG A 89 -14.45 -21.65 -1.49
CA ARG A 89 -13.75 -22.93 -1.60
C ARG A 89 -12.63 -22.87 -2.64
N ASN A 90 -12.90 -22.35 -3.83
CA ASN A 90 -11.86 -22.23 -4.86
C ASN A 90 -10.73 -21.27 -4.44
N THR A 91 -11.05 -20.20 -3.69
CA THR A 91 -10.02 -19.31 -3.13
C THR A 91 -9.18 -20.01 -2.06
N VAL A 92 -9.81 -20.77 -1.14
CA VAL A 92 -9.10 -21.62 -0.16
C VAL A 92 -8.17 -22.61 -0.87
N PHE A 93 -8.66 -23.27 -1.93
CA PHE A 93 -7.86 -24.19 -2.71
C PHE A 93 -6.71 -23.50 -3.44
N ALA A 94 -6.92 -22.29 -3.98
CA ALA A 94 -5.87 -21.50 -4.61
C ALA A 94 -4.75 -21.17 -3.62
N CYS A 95 -5.10 -20.70 -2.42
CA CYS A 95 -4.13 -20.41 -1.34
C CYS A 95 -3.35 -21.66 -0.94
N GLY A 96 -4.04 -22.77 -0.66
CA GLY A 96 -3.42 -24.02 -0.23
C GLY A 96 -2.54 -24.65 -1.31
N TYR A 97 -3.01 -24.67 -2.57
CA TYR A 97 -2.23 -25.17 -3.69
C TYR A 97 -0.98 -24.33 -3.93
N ARG A 98 -1.08 -22.99 -3.83
CA ARG A 98 0.07 -22.09 -3.89
C ARG A 98 1.11 -22.42 -2.82
N SER A 99 0.69 -22.69 -1.58
CA SER A 99 1.62 -23.07 -0.49
C SER A 99 2.35 -24.39 -0.77
N ILE A 100 1.64 -25.38 -1.33
CA ILE A 100 2.25 -26.66 -1.73
C ILE A 100 3.29 -26.44 -2.83
N LEU A 101 2.98 -25.63 -3.85
CA LEU A 101 3.87 -25.38 -4.98
C LEU A 101 5.14 -24.62 -4.57
N VAL A 102 5.07 -23.74 -3.57
CA VAL A 102 6.26 -23.05 -3.02
C VAL A 102 7.31 -24.02 -2.50
N LYS A 103 6.92 -25.21 -2.06
CA LYS A 103 7.82 -26.23 -1.49
C LYS A 103 8.43 -27.15 -2.56
N ASP A 104 7.93 -27.09 -3.79
CA ASP A 104 8.43 -27.92 -4.89
C ASP A 104 9.57 -27.19 -5.61
N PRO A 105 10.83 -27.64 -5.48
CA PRO A 105 11.97 -26.98 -6.12
C PRO A 105 11.94 -27.06 -7.65
N GLY A 106 11.11 -27.94 -8.22
CA GLY A 106 10.92 -28.04 -9.67
C GLY A 106 9.95 -27.02 -10.25
N VAL A 107 9.20 -26.28 -9.42
CA VAL A 107 8.17 -25.34 -9.87
C VAL A 107 8.68 -23.89 -9.77
N SER A 108 8.68 -23.20 -10.89
CA SER A 108 9.06 -21.76 -10.93
C SER A 108 7.97 -20.86 -10.32
N PHE A 109 8.33 -19.64 -9.94
CA PHE A 109 7.38 -18.64 -9.43
C PHE A 109 6.18 -18.42 -10.37
N SER A 110 6.46 -18.20 -11.66
CA SER A 110 5.43 -17.95 -12.67
C SER A 110 4.53 -19.17 -12.86
N GLU A 111 5.11 -20.36 -12.89
CA GLU A 111 4.34 -21.61 -12.99
C GLU A 111 3.43 -21.83 -11.77
N ALA A 112 3.93 -21.56 -10.57
CA ALA A 112 3.14 -21.65 -9.34
C ALA A 112 1.97 -20.66 -9.37
N GLN A 113 2.21 -19.43 -9.83
CA GLN A 113 1.19 -18.39 -9.96
C GLN A 113 0.11 -18.77 -10.97
N VAL A 114 0.47 -19.33 -12.13
CA VAL A 114 -0.48 -19.79 -13.15
C VAL A 114 -1.31 -20.98 -12.64
N LYS A 115 -0.65 -21.98 -12.04
CA LYS A 115 -1.30 -23.20 -11.54
C LYS A 115 -2.32 -22.89 -10.44
N ALA A 116 -1.91 -22.16 -9.40
CA ALA A 116 -2.81 -21.77 -8.31
C ALA A 116 -3.83 -20.70 -8.75
N GLY A 117 -3.40 -19.75 -9.59
CA GLY A 117 -4.23 -18.68 -10.12
C GLY A 117 -5.44 -19.17 -10.91
N ARG A 118 -5.37 -20.34 -11.55
CA ARG A 118 -6.54 -20.95 -12.22
C ARG A 118 -7.72 -21.16 -11.27
N LEU A 119 -7.47 -21.59 -10.03
CA LEU A 119 -8.52 -21.80 -9.03
C LEU A 119 -9.10 -20.46 -8.56
N PHE A 120 -8.24 -19.46 -8.38
CA PHE A 120 -8.69 -18.10 -8.09
C PHE A 120 -9.54 -17.51 -9.23
N ASN A 121 -9.19 -17.78 -10.48
CA ASN A 121 -9.99 -17.37 -11.64
C ASN A 121 -11.39 -18.01 -11.65
N TYR A 122 -11.53 -19.24 -11.14
CA TYR A 122 -12.86 -19.81 -10.92
C TYR A 122 -13.67 -18.98 -9.92
N ALA A 123 -13.08 -18.57 -8.80
CA ALA A 123 -13.76 -17.70 -7.83
C ALA A 123 -14.14 -16.34 -8.45
N LEU A 124 -13.25 -15.74 -9.25
CA LEU A 124 -13.54 -14.50 -10.00
C LEU A 124 -14.66 -14.68 -11.02
N SER A 125 -14.82 -15.86 -11.63
CA SER A 125 -15.85 -16.10 -12.66
C SER A 125 -17.29 -15.96 -12.15
N VAL A 126 -17.49 -16.07 -10.83
CA VAL A 126 -18.81 -15.92 -10.19
C VAL A 126 -18.91 -14.61 -9.39
N LEU A 127 -17.93 -13.70 -9.52
CA LEU A 127 -17.83 -12.48 -8.71
C LEU A 127 -19.09 -11.61 -8.78
N THR A 128 -19.58 -11.31 -9.99
CA THR A 128 -20.80 -10.52 -10.16
C THR A 128 -22.02 -11.21 -9.54
N GLN A 129 -22.09 -12.53 -9.64
CA GLN A 129 -23.20 -13.33 -9.11
C GLN A 129 -23.18 -13.44 -7.59
N ILE A 130 -22.03 -13.23 -6.93
CA ILE A 130 -21.96 -13.16 -5.46
C ILE A 130 -22.12 -11.73 -4.93
N LEU A 131 -21.90 -10.70 -5.76
CA LEU A 131 -22.01 -9.29 -5.39
C LEU A 131 -23.44 -8.74 -5.48
N LEU A 132 -24.20 -9.16 -6.49
CA LEU A 132 -25.54 -8.61 -6.76
C LEU A 132 -26.63 -9.09 -5.77
N PRO A 133 -26.66 -10.35 -5.31
CA PRO A 133 -27.68 -10.80 -4.35
C PRO A 133 -27.48 -10.24 -2.94
N PRO A 134 -28.49 -10.36 -2.04
CA PRO A 134 -28.33 -10.02 -0.63
C PRO A 134 -27.13 -10.74 -0.01
N SER A 135 -26.28 -9.98 0.69
CA SER A 135 -25.00 -10.47 1.18
C SER A 135 -25.17 -11.66 2.15
N SER A 136 -24.49 -12.77 1.86
CA SER A 136 -24.37 -13.91 2.77
C SER A 136 -23.02 -13.87 3.50
N LEU A 137 -22.92 -14.52 4.66
CA LEU A 137 -21.65 -14.59 5.40
C LEU A 137 -20.55 -15.24 4.55
N LEU A 138 -20.90 -16.30 3.81
CA LEU A 138 -19.99 -16.97 2.87
C LEU A 138 -19.51 -16.03 1.76
N ALA A 139 -20.36 -15.13 1.26
CA ALA A 139 -19.96 -14.16 0.24
C ALA A 139 -18.98 -13.13 0.82
N ILE A 140 -19.21 -12.65 2.04
CA ILE A 140 -18.30 -11.74 2.74
C ILE A 140 -16.94 -12.41 2.96
N GLN A 141 -16.92 -13.66 3.43
CA GLN A 141 -15.69 -14.45 3.61
C GLN A 141 -14.97 -14.66 2.28
N ALA A 142 -15.71 -14.98 1.21
CA ALA A 142 -15.14 -15.16 -0.13
C ALA A 142 -14.47 -13.87 -0.62
N LEU A 143 -15.19 -12.73 -0.61
CA LEU A 143 -14.65 -11.45 -1.06
C LEU A 143 -13.42 -11.02 -0.26
N THR A 144 -13.45 -11.19 1.06
CA THR A 144 -12.34 -10.87 1.95
C THR A 144 -11.12 -11.74 1.64
N LEU A 145 -11.31 -13.06 1.55
CA LEU A 145 -10.20 -13.98 1.24
C LEU A 145 -9.67 -13.78 -0.19
N MET A 146 -10.54 -13.44 -1.14
CA MET A 146 -10.13 -13.10 -2.50
C MET A 146 -9.28 -11.83 -2.53
N ALA A 147 -9.60 -10.83 -1.70
CA ALA A 147 -8.77 -9.63 -1.54
C ALA A 147 -7.38 -9.98 -0.98
N CYS A 148 -7.31 -10.87 0.03
CA CYS A 148 -6.04 -11.37 0.55
C CYS A 148 -5.24 -12.17 -0.49
N TYR A 149 -5.88 -12.98 -1.33
CA TYR A 149 -5.18 -13.68 -2.40
C TYR A 149 -4.63 -12.68 -3.45
N ALA A 150 -5.42 -11.67 -3.82
CA ALA A 150 -5.02 -10.61 -4.74
C ALA A 150 -3.83 -9.76 -4.21
N GLU A 151 -3.67 -9.68 -2.88
CA GLU A 151 -2.47 -9.10 -2.24
C GLU A 151 -1.20 -9.86 -2.64
N GLY A 152 -1.23 -11.19 -2.75
CA GLY A 152 -0.09 -11.99 -3.22
C GLY A 152 0.18 -11.84 -4.71
N LEU A 153 -0.84 -11.50 -5.52
CA LEU A 153 -0.68 -11.22 -6.95
C LEU A 153 -0.04 -9.84 -7.22
N GLY A 154 -0.02 -8.97 -6.22
CA GLY A 154 0.46 -7.59 -6.37
C GLY A 154 -0.39 -6.77 -7.34
N ASN A 155 -1.72 -6.98 -7.35
CA ASN A 155 -2.68 -6.22 -8.14
C ASN A 155 -3.48 -5.26 -7.23
N PRO A 156 -3.09 -3.97 -7.13
CA PRO A 156 -3.75 -2.99 -6.27
C PRO A 156 -5.20 -2.72 -6.64
N ALA A 157 -5.52 -2.76 -7.94
CA ALA A 157 -6.87 -2.51 -8.42
C ALA A 157 -7.84 -3.57 -7.95
N LEU A 158 -7.49 -4.84 -8.19
CA LEU A 158 -8.32 -5.98 -7.84
C LEU A 158 -8.46 -6.11 -6.32
N LYS A 159 -7.37 -5.99 -5.55
CA LYS A 159 -7.45 -6.13 -4.09
C LYS A 159 -8.30 -5.04 -3.44
N HIS A 160 -8.17 -3.79 -3.90
CA HIS A 160 -8.98 -2.69 -3.39
C HIS A 160 -10.46 -2.89 -3.77
N PHE A 161 -10.75 -3.24 -5.03
CA PHE A 161 -12.12 -3.55 -5.46
C PHE A 161 -12.77 -4.64 -4.61
N LEU A 162 -12.08 -5.77 -4.41
CA LEU A 162 -12.60 -6.89 -3.61
C LEU A 162 -12.80 -6.50 -2.14
N CYS A 163 -11.85 -5.76 -1.55
CA CYS A 163 -11.95 -5.29 -0.16
C CYS A 163 -13.11 -4.31 0.04
N SER A 164 -13.27 -3.33 -0.85
CA SER A 164 -14.38 -2.35 -0.76
C SER A 164 -15.74 -3.03 -0.90
N ASN A 165 -15.85 -4.04 -1.76
CA ASN A 165 -17.08 -4.84 -1.86
C ASN A 165 -17.31 -5.73 -0.63
N ALA A 166 -16.26 -6.26 -0.01
CA ALA A 166 -16.37 -6.99 1.25
C ALA A 166 -16.88 -6.09 2.38
N VAL A 167 -16.38 -4.84 2.47
CA VAL A 167 -16.89 -3.82 3.41
C VAL A 167 -18.37 -3.56 3.20
N HIS A 168 -18.77 -3.25 1.96
CA HIS A 168 -20.16 -2.98 1.64
C HIS A 168 -21.07 -4.16 2.00
N ALA A 169 -20.67 -5.39 1.64
CA ALA A 169 -21.41 -6.60 1.98
C ALA A 169 -21.50 -6.83 3.50
N ALA A 170 -20.42 -6.59 4.25
CA ALA A 170 -20.38 -6.70 5.70
C ALA A 170 -21.25 -5.65 6.39
N GLN A 171 -21.27 -4.41 5.88
CA GLN A 171 -22.12 -3.34 6.36
C GLN A 171 -23.60 -3.66 6.12
N ASN A 172 -23.97 -4.12 4.93
CA ASN A 172 -25.34 -4.55 4.61
C ASN A 172 -25.83 -5.71 5.49
N LYS A 173 -24.90 -6.58 5.93
CA LYS A 173 -25.19 -7.67 6.86
C LYS A 173 -25.21 -7.24 8.33
N GLY A 174 -24.82 -6.00 8.63
CA GLY A 174 -24.77 -5.45 9.99
C GLY A 174 -23.56 -5.88 10.81
N LEU A 175 -22.49 -6.41 10.22
CA LEU A 175 -21.32 -6.90 10.99
C LEU A 175 -20.56 -5.79 11.73
N HIS A 176 -20.71 -4.54 11.27
CA HIS A 176 -20.17 -3.34 11.89
C HIS A 176 -20.89 -2.93 13.19
N ARG A 177 -22.00 -3.58 13.51
CA ARG A 177 -22.82 -3.29 14.68
C ARG A 177 -22.64 -4.36 15.74
N GLN A 178 -22.69 -3.95 17.01
CA GLN A 178 -22.70 -4.92 18.10
C GLN A 178 -23.96 -5.78 18.02
N PRO A 179 -23.85 -7.13 18.00
CA PRO A 179 -25.02 -7.99 18.02
C PRO A 179 -25.80 -7.82 19.32
N GLU A 180 -27.10 -7.59 19.22
CA GLU A 180 -27.96 -7.58 20.41
C GLU A 180 -28.21 -9.00 20.91
N LYS A 181 -28.33 -9.17 22.23
CA LYS A 181 -28.68 -10.48 22.84
C LYS A 181 -30.02 -11.03 22.33
N SER A 182 -30.92 -10.15 21.91
CA SER A 182 -32.22 -10.46 21.32
C SER A 182 -32.14 -11.22 20.00
N TRP A 183 -30.99 -11.19 19.29
CA TRP A 183 -30.83 -11.83 17.98
C TRP A 183 -30.68 -13.35 18.06
N GLY A 184 -30.49 -13.92 19.26
CA GLY A 184 -30.40 -15.36 19.46
C GLY A 184 -29.14 -16.01 18.84
N ILE A 185 -28.11 -15.21 18.56
CA ILE A 185 -26.83 -15.68 18.00
C ILE A 185 -26.00 -16.29 19.14
N SER A 186 -25.35 -17.43 18.88
CA SER A 186 -24.45 -18.06 19.85
C SER A 186 -23.21 -17.20 20.10
N GLU A 187 -22.57 -17.35 21.26
CA GLU A 187 -21.34 -16.59 21.57
C GLU A 187 -20.21 -16.90 20.57
N ASP A 188 -20.09 -18.16 20.14
CA ASP A 188 -19.14 -18.57 19.10
C ASP A 188 -19.40 -17.85 17.77
N GLU A 189 -20.65 -17.87 17.28
CA GLU A 189 -20.99 -17.21 16.03
C GLU A 189 -20.80 -15.68 16.11
N ALA A 190 -21.13 -15.08 17.26
CA ALA A 190 -20.89 -13.66 17.50
C ALA A 190 -19.39 -13.32 17.47
N ALA A 191 -18.54 -14.15 18.05
CA ALA A 191 -17.09 -13.98 18.03
C ALA A 191 -16.51 -14.12 16.61
N LYS A 192 -16.95 -15.12 15.83
CA LYS A 192 -16.53 -15.31 14.44
C LYS A 192 -16.92 -14.11 13.56
N ARG A 193 -18.15 -13.60 13.71
CA ARG A 193 -18.64 -12.42 12.99
C ARG A 193 -17.87 -11.15 13.37
N ASN A 194 -17.58 -10.96 14.65
CA ASN A 194 -16.78 -9.83 15.15
C ASN A 194 -15.34 -9.88 14.61
N GLY A 195 -14.69 -11.05 14.67
CA GLY A 195 -13.36 -11.26 14.11
C GLY A 195 -13.31 -10.96 12.61
N LEU A 196 -14.29 -11.46 11.84
CA LEU A 196 -14.39 -11.18 10.41
C LEU A 196 -14.55 -9.68 10.12
N TRP A 197 -15.40 -8.97 10.87
CA TRP A 197 -15.55 -7.51 10.73
C TRP A 197 -14.23 -6.79 10.96
N TRP A 198 -13.52 -7.09 12.04
CA TRP A 198 -12.28 -6.40 12.38
C TRP A 198 -11.13 -6.74 11.44
N THR A 199 -11.07 -7.96 10.90
CA THR A 199 -10.15 -8.30 9.81
C THR A 199 -10.43 -7.46 8.57
N ILE A 200 -11.71 -7.34 8.16
CA ILE A 200 -12.11 -6.50 7.02
C ILE A 200 -11.77 -5.02 7.27
N TYR A 201 -12.09 -4.51 8.46
CA TYR A 201 -11.78 -3.14 8.87
C TYR A 201 -10.29 -2.84 8.77
N THR A 202 -9.46 -3.72 9.33
CA THR A 202 -7.99 -3.56 9.36
C THR A 202 -7.42 -3.58 7.94
N LEU A 203 -7.88 -4.51 7.11
CA LEU A 203 -7.48 -4.62 5.71
C LEU A 203 -7.87 -3.36 4.91
N GLU A 204 -9.10 -2.87 5.06
CA GLU A 204 -9.57 -1.71 4.31
C GLU A 204 -8.82 -0.44 4.72
N LYS A 205 -8.66 -0.16 6.03
CA LYS A 205 -7.94 1.03 6.49
C LYS A 205 -6.48 1.03 6.03
N HIS A 206 -5.84 -0.15 6.02
CA HIS A 206 -4.50 -0.30 5.46
C HIS A 206 -4.46 0.04 3.98
N LEU A 207 -5.35 -0.55 3.17
CA LEU A 207 -5.39 -0.32 1.72
C LEU A 207 -5.71 1.13 1.37
N SER A 208 -6.67 1.75 2.08
CA SER A 208 -7.07 3.14 1.89
C SER A 208 -5.95 4.10 2.24
N MET A 209 -5.24 3.88 3.36
CA MET A 209 -4.06 4.69 3.71
C MET A 209 -2.93 4.54 2.68
N CYS A 210 -2.59 3.30 2.30
CA CYS A 210 -1.52 3.07 1.32
C CYS A 210 -1.83 3.73 -0.02
N SER A 211 -3.07 3.60 -0.52
CA SER A 211 -3.48 4.18 -1.81
C SER A 211 -3.86 5.66 -1.76
N GLY A 212 -3.93 6.28 -0.58
CA GLY A 212 -4.45 7.64 -0.38
C GLY A 212 -5.91 7.83 -0.69
N ARG A 213 -6.68 6.73 -0.75
CA ARG A 213 -8.09 6.79 -1.06
C ARG A 213 -8.90 7.06 0.22
N PRO A 214 -10.03 7.76 0.10
CA PRO A 214 -10.98 7.84 1.21
C PRO A 214 -11.40 6.44 1.65
N SER A 215 -11.53 6.24 2.95
CA SER A 215 -12.03 4.97 3.49
C SER A 215 -13.51 4.80 3.16
N ALA A 216 -13.91 3.57 2.84
CA ALA A 216 -15.31 3.19 2.67
C ALA A 216 -16.03 2.99 4.02
N ILE A 217 -15.28 2.97 5.12
CA ILE A 217 -15.80 2.80 6.47
C ILE A 217 -15.79 4.16 7.17
N ASP A 218 -16.99 4.63 7.50
CA ASP A 218 -17.16 5.72 8.45
C ASP A 218 -17.14 5.17 9.88
N ASP A 219 -16.12 5.56 10.64
CA ASP A 219 -15.90 5.06 12.01
C ASP A 219 -17.04 5.45 12.95
N ASP A 220 -17.74 6.57 12.69
CA ASP A 220 -18.83 7.06 13.53
C ASP A 220 -20.07 6.14 13.45
N ASN A 221 -20.14 5.28 12.44
CA ASN A 221 -21.20 4.29 12.27
C ASN A 221 -20.83 2.90 12.82
N VAL A 222 -19.62 2.70 13.34
CA VAL A 222 -19.16 1.40 13.85
C VAL A 222 -19.47 1.29 15.34
N SER A 223 -20.36 0.36 15.70
CA SER A 223 -20.69 0.09 17.11
C SER A 223 -20.20 -1.27 17.62
N ALA A 224 -19.70 -2.15 16.74
CA ALA A 224 -19.05 -3.38 17.15
C ALA A 224 -17.85 -3.07 18.04
N TYR A 225 -17.70 -3.77 19.16
CA TYR A 225 -16.51 -3.61 19.99
C TYR A 225 -15.28 -4.19 19.29
N PRO A 226 -14.12 -3.52 19.32
CA PRO A 226 -12.84 -4.11 18.96
C PRO A 226 -12.67 -5.46 19.64
N PRO A 227 -11.92 -6.42 19.06
CA PRO A 227 -11.66 -7.69 19.71
C PRO A 227 -11.01 -7.36 21.05
N ALA A 228 -11.76 -7.46 22.15
CA ALA A 228 -11.22 -7.10 23.45
C ALA A 228 -10.05 -8.06 23.70
N GLY A 229 -8.88 -7.52 24.05
CA GLY A 229 -7.72 -8.31 24.43
C GLY A 229 -8.02 -9.11 25.70
N ILE A 230 -8.81 -10.18 25.58
CA ILE A 230 -9.25 -11.03 26.67
C ILE A 230 -8.83 -12.45 26.33
N LEU A 231 -7.70 -12.82 26.93
CA LEU A 231 -7.43 -14.11 27.59
C LEU A 231 -7.22 -15.34 26.70
N SER A 232 -6.12 -15.32 25.95
CA SER A 232 -4.98 -16.13 26.38
C SER A 232 -3.70 -15.36 26.08
N ARG A 233 -2.84 -15.16 27.08
CA ARG A 233 -1.50 -14.57 26.89
C ARG A 233 -0.63 -15.39 25.91
N SER A 234 -1.07 -16.57 25.46
CA SER A 234 -0.31 -17.47 24.60
C SER A 234 -0.47 -17.27 23.09
N ASP A 235 -1.58 -16.70 22.62
CA ASP A 235 -1.92 -16.83 21.20
C ASP A 235 -1.57 -15.55 20.40
N ILE A 236 -0.53 -15.67 19.57
CA ILE A 236 0.05 -14.59 18.75
C ILE A 236 -0.99 -13.95 17.82
N VAL A 237 -1.89 -14.76 17.25
CA VAL A 237 -2.82 -14.32 16.20
C VAL A 237 -3.89 -13.35 16.72
N PRO A 238 -4.70 -13.67 17.74
CA PRO A 238 -5.65 -12.71 18.33
C PRO A 238 -5.00 -11.42 18.83
N GLN A 239 -3.81 -11.52 19.44
CA GLN A 239 -3.09 -10.34 19.90
C GLN A 239 -2.62 -9.47 18.73
N SER A 240 -2.11 -10.07 17.66
CA SER A 240 -1.71 -9.33 16.45
C SER A 240 -2.89 -8.59 15.83
N LEU A 241 -4.08 -9.21 15.76
CA LEU A 241 -5.29 -8.57 15.26
C LEU A 241 -5.76 -7.41 16.16
N PHE A 242 -5.63 -7.56 17.48
CA PHE A 242 -5.94 -6.49 18.42
C PHE A 242 -5.07 -5.25 18.19
N PHE A 243 -3.74 -5.41 18.13
CA PHE A 243 -2.84 -4.29 17.86
C PHE A 243 -3.01 -3.72 16.45
N ALA A 244 -3.26 -4.58 15.45
CA ALA A 244 -3.54 -4.14 14.09
C ALA A 244 -4.86 -3.34 14.01
N THR A 245 -5.88 -3.71 14.78
CA THR A 245 -7.13 -2.96 14.89
C THR A 245 -6.91 -1.57 15.49
N GLN A 246 -6.14 -1.49 16.59
CA GLN A 246 -5.77 -0.20 17.18
C GLN A 246 -4.99 0.68 16.20
N HIS A 247 -4.02 0.10 15.49
CA HIS A 247 -3.28 0.78 14.44
C HIS A 247 -4.20 1.29 13.32
N ALA A 248 -5.12 0.46 12.83
CA ALA A 248 -6.08 0.84 11.78
C ALA A 248 -7.01 2.01 12.20
N GLN A 249 -7.43 2.05 13.47
CA GLN A 249 -8.18 3.18 14.01
C GLN A 249 -7.35 4.47 14.05
N ILE A 250 -6.06 4.38 14.42
CA ILE A 250 -5.14 5.51 14.36
C ILE A 250 -4.94 5.97 12.91
N CYS A 251 -4.78 5.04 11.96
CA CYS A 251 -4.68 5.35 10.53
C CYS A 251 -5.89 6.11 10.01
N SER A 252 -7.10 5.70 10.38
CA SER A 252 -8.32 6.42 10.00
C SER A 252 -8.32 7.87 10.49
N GLN A 253 -7.83 8.11 11.71
CA GLN A 253 -7.69 9.46 12.27
C GLN A 253 -6.58 10.25 11.56
N ILE A 254 -5.44 9.63 11.24
CA ILE A 254 -4.37 10.25 10.46
C ILE A 254 -4.90 10.68 9.09
N SER A 255 -5.61 9.80 8.37
CA SER A 255 -6.19 10.12 7.07
C SER A 255 -7.13 11.33 7.13
N ARG A 256 -8.01 11.39 8.14
CA ARG A 256 -8.94 12.52 8.32
C ARG A 256 -8.23 13.84 8.67
N ASN A 257 -7.21 13.81 9.52
CA ASN A 257 -6.61 15.02 10.10
C ASN A 257 -5.35 15.50 9.40
N LEU A 258 -4.63 14.62 8.69
CA LEU A 258 -3.37 14.94 8.02
C LEU A 258 -3.41 14.72 6.51
N LEU A 259 -4.24 13.82 5.99
CA LEU A 259 -4.23 13.46 4.55
C LEU A 259 -5.50 13.90 3.80
N SER A 260 -6.34 14.72 4.42
CA SER A 260 -7.59 15.19 3.81
C SER A 260 -7.42 16.54 3.12
N ALA A 261 -8.30 16.89 2.19
CA ALA A 261 -8.26 18.22 1.57
C ALA A 261 -8.34 19.37 2.59
N ARG A 262 -8.97 19.12 3.76
CA ARG A 262 -9.05 20.08 4.86
C ARG A 262 -7.71 20.26 5.58
N SER A 263 -6.86 19.23 5.65
CA SER A 263 -5.57 19.33 6.35
C SER A 263 -4.61 20.32 5.67
N LEU A 264 -4.80 20.58 4.37
CA LEU A 264 -4.04 21.60 3.61
C LEU A 264 -4.29 23.03 4.10
N GLN A 265 -5.35 23.26 4.87
CA GLN A 265 -5.73 24.58 5.40
C GLN A 265 -5.21 24.80 6.83
N LEU A 266 -4.56 23.80 7.45
CA LEU A 266 -4.03 23.92 8.80
C LEU A 266 -2.92 24.96 8.87
N SER A 267 -2.92 25.76 9.94
CA SER A 267 -1.78 26.62 10.22
C SER A 267 -0.56 25.78 10.63
N THR A 268 0.65 26.32 10.42
CA THR A 268 1.90 25.62 10.78
C THR A 268 1.91 25.12 12.24
N PRO A 269 1.50 25.92 13.26
CA PRO A 269 1.43 25.42 14.64
C PRO A 269 0.43 24.29 14.85
N GLU A 270 -0.76 24.37 14.24
CA GLU A 270 -1.79 23.31 14.33
C GLU A 270 -1.30 22.01 13.68
N LEU A 271 -0.62 22.12 12.54
CA LEU A 271 -0.02 20.98 11.84
C LEU A 271 1.07 20.33 12.70
N ILE A 272 1.98 21.12 13.29
CA ILE A 272 3.01 20.61 14.22
C ILE A 272 2.36 19.85 15.38
N SER A 273 1.34 20.46 16.01
CA SER A 273 0.60 19.84 17.12
C SER A 273 -0.05 18.51 16.70
N THR A 274 -0.69 18.48 15.53
CA THR A 274 -1.37 17.30 14.99
C THR A 274 -0.37 16.18 14.67
N VAL A 275 0.78 16.51 14.06
CA VAL A 275 1.86 15.55 13.79
C VAL A 275 2.41 14.97 15.10
N ASN A 276 2.68 15.81 16.10
CA ASN A 276 3.20 15.35 17.39
C ASN A 276 2.18 14.49 18.15
N HIS A 277 0.89 14.82 18.06
CA HIS A 277 -0.19 14.01 18.64
C HIS A 277 -0.20 12.58 18.06
N PHE A 278 -0.20 12.43 16.73
CA PHE A 278 -0.22 11.11 16.11
C PHE A 278 1.11 10.36 16.25
N HIS A 279 2.24 11.07 16.25
CA HIS A 279 3.54 10.50 16.61
C HIS A 279 3.48 9.81 17.98
N GLN A 280 3.01 10.52 19.01
CA GLN A 280 2.89 9.98 20.36
C GLN A 280 1.96 8.77 20.44
N LYS A 281 0.82 8.80 19.72
CA LYS A 281 -0.10 7.65 19.68
C LYS A 281 0.54 6.41 19.06
N LEU A 282 1.29 6.56 17.96
CA LEU A 282 1.97 5.45 17.29
C LEU A 282 3.14 4.91 18.13
N MET A 283 3.92 5.79 18.77
CA MET A 283 5.00 5.37 19.68
C MET A 283 4.45 4.62 20.89
N LYS A 284 3.38 5.15 21.51
CA LYS A 284 2.69 4.47 22.61
C LYS A 284 2.20 3.08 22.19
N LEU A 285 1.64 2.95 20.98
CA LEU A 285 1.20 1.65 20.48
C LEU A 285 2.37 0.67 20.36
N LEU A 286 3.54 1.11 19.87
CA LEU A 286 4.75 0.28 19.82
C LEU A 286 5.23 -0.16 21.21
N ASP A 287 5.17 0.75 22.19
CA ASP A 287 5.59 0.47 23.57
C ASP A 287 4.67 -0.55 24.26
N GLU A 288 3.38 -0.59 23.89
CA GLU A 288 2.38 -1.52 24.43
C GLU A 288 2.46 -2.92 23.81
N ILE A 289 3.19 -3.11 22.70
CA ILE A 289 3.36 -4.44 22.08
C ILE A 289 4.15 -5.35 23.05
N PRO A 290 3.64 -6.55 23.40
CA PRO A 290 4.34 -7.53 24.24
C PRO A 290 5.66 -8.00 23.61
N ASP A 291 6.63 -8.39 24.44
CA ASP A 291 7.95 -8.83 23.97
C ASP A 291 7.87 -10.04 23.03
N GLU A 292 6.86 -10.90 23.18
CA GLU A 292 6.62 -12.07 22.32
C GLU A 292 6.18 -11.69 20.90
N LEU A 293 5.63 -10.49 20.72
CA LEU A 293 5.21 -9.98 19.41
C LEU A 293 6.26 -9.04 18.80
N LYS A 294 7.23 -8.55 19.58
CA LYS A 294 8.28 -7.66 19.07
C LYS A 294 9.19 -8.40 18.10
N ILE A 295 9.56 -7.72 17.02
CA ILE A 295 10.55 -8.23 16.09
C ILE A 295 11.93 -7.72 16.50
N GLY A 296 12.76 -8.62 17.00
CA GLY A 296 14.20 -8.37 17.10
C GLY A 296 14.78 -8.23 15.69
N THR A 297 15.27 -7.04 15.34
CA THR A 297 15.78 -6.71 13.99
C THR A 297 16.99 -7.56 13.53
N LEU A 298 17.56 -8.39 14.42
CA LEU A 298 18.74 -9.23 14.18
C LEU A 298 18.55 -10.71 14.59
N ALA A 299 17.40 -11.09 15.15
CA ALA A 299 17.17 -12.46 15.64
C ALA A 299 16.46 -13.31 14.58
N ARG A 300 16.80 -14.61 14.51
CA ARG A 300 15.98 -15.59 13.78
C ARG A 300 14.68 -15.75 14.58
N PRO A 301 13.51 -15.48 14.01
CA PRO A 301 12.26 -15.73 14.71
C PRO A 301 12.12 -17.24 14.93
N ASP A 302 11.85 -17.67 16.16
CA ASP A 302 11.46 -19.06 16.48
C ASP A 302 10.02 -19.37 16.05
N HIS A 303 9.40 -18.46 15.29
CA HIS A 303 8.00 -18.54 14.88
C HIS A 303 7.84 -19.16 13.48
N PRO A 304 6.77 -19.96 13.26
CA PRO A 304 6.37 -20.38 11.93
C PRO A 304 6.18 -19.18 10.98
N THR A 305 6.53 -19.33 9.71
CA THR A 305 6.43 -18.28 8.68
C THR A 305 5.09 -17.53 8.66
N PRO A 306 3.92 -18.18 8.80
CA PRO A 306 2.64 -17.49 8.84
C PRO A 306 2.52 -16.47 9.98
N HIS A 307 3.06 -16.78 11.16
CA HIS A 307 3.04 -15.86 12.30
C HIS A 307 4.02 -14.70 12.07
N LEU A 308 5.20 -15.00 11.55
CA LEU A 308 6.19 -13.97 11.22
C LEU A 308 5.64 -12.93 10.24
N ILE A 309 4.84 -13.34 9.25
CA ILE A 309 4.18 -12.41 8.32
C ILE A 309 3.26 -11.43 9.08
N HIS A 310 2.45 -11.89 10.04
CA HIS A 310 1.57 -11.02 10.83
C HIS A 310 2.33 -10.08 11.77
N LEU A 311 3.42 -10.55 12.36
CA LEU A 311 4.29 -9.69 13.18
C LEU A 311 4.96 -8.61 12.32
N LEU A 312 5.45 -8.98 11.14
CA LEU A 312 6.08 -8.05 10.20
C LEU A 312 5.05 -7.04 9.67
N TYR A 313 3.83 -7.48 9.39
CA TYR A 313 2.72 -6.59 9.04
C TYR A 313 2.54 -5.51 10.10
N LEU A 314 2.38 -5.90 11.37
CA LEU A 314 2.14 -4.97 12.46
C LEU A 314 3.25 -3.93 12.60
N HIS A 315 4.52 -4.36 12.57
CA HIS A 315 5.65 -3.44 12.71
C HIS A 315 5.80 -2.54 11.48
N PHE A 316 5.72 -3.12 10.28
CA PHE A 316 5.89 -2.37 9.04
C PHE A 316 4.75 -1.36 8.87
N SER A 317 3.53 -1.71 9.27
CA SER A 317 2.40 -0.81 9.20
C SER A 317 2.53 0.37 10.15
N ILE A 318 2.98 0.16 11.39
CA ILE A 318 3.20 1.24 12.35
C ILE A 318 4.36 2.15 11.92
N TYR A 319 5.51 1.60 11.52
CA TYR A 319 6.63 2.40 11.00
C TYR A 319 6.26 3.12 9.70
N GLY A 320 5.47 2.48 8.84
CA GLY A 320 4.88 3.11 7.65
C GLY A 320 4.04 4.33 8.00
N SER A 321 3.13 4.21 8.98
CA SER A 321 2.31 5.32 9.46
C SER A 321 3.14 6.42 10.12
N LEU A 322 4.21 6.09 10.85
CA LEU A 322 5.14 7.09 11.38
C LEU A 322 5.76 7.90 10.25
N MET A 323 6.20 7.24 9.17
CA MET A 323 6.70 7.96 8.00
C MET A 323 5.63 8.87 7.39
N VAL A 324 4.40 8.36 7.22
CA VAL A 324 3.25 9.12 6.67
C VAL A 324 2.89 10.35 7.50
N VAL A 325 2.89 10.25 8.83
CA VAL A 325 2.58 11.37 9.74
C VAL A 325 3.57 12.52 9.57
N HIS A 326 4.85 12.20 9.33
CA HIS A 326 5.93 13.18 9.25
C HIS A 326 6.20 13.73 7.84
N THR A 327 5.43 13.34 6.81
CA THR A 327 5.65 13.70 5.40
C THR A 327 5.67 15.21 5.16
N HIS A 328 4.77 15.94 5.81
CA HIS A 328 4.60 17.40 5.68
C HIS A 328 5.88 18.20 6.00
N PHE A 329 6.69 17.70 6.94
CA PHE A 329 7.93 18.33 7.37
C PHE A 329 9.17 17.60 6.83
N PHE A 330 8.99 16.41 6.25
CA PHE A 330 10.09 15.62 5.72
C PHE A 330 10.39 15.95 4.26
N TYR A 331 9.39 15.95 3.39
CA TYR A 331 9.62 16.14 1.96
C TYR A 331 9.89 17.62 1.63
N PRO A 332 10.99 17.94 0.92
CA PRO A 332 11.34 19.34 0.60
C PRO A 332 10.23 20.13 -0.08
N TRP A 333 9.51 19.51 -1.03
CA TRP A 333 8.40 20.12 -1.78
C TRP A 333 7.14 20.34 -0.95
N MET A 334 6.99 19.61 0.16
CA MET A 334 5.89 19.77 1.11
C MET A 334 6.23 20.85 2.14
N SER A 335 7.46 20.80 2.69
CA SER A 335 7.93 21.79 3.67
C SER A 335 8.09 23.18 3.08
N SER A 336 8.44 23.31 1.79
CA SER A 336 8.59 24.60 1.12
C SER A 336 7.30 25.45 1.12
N ARG A 337 6.12 24.81 1.18
CA ARG A 337 4.82 25.47 1.30
C ARG A 337 4.65 26.21 2.62
N LEU A 338 5.28 25.70 3.68
CA LEU A 338 5.17 26.24 5.02
C LEU A 338 6.10 27.46 5.21
N ASN A 339 7.15 27.58 4.40
CA ASN A 339 8.11 28.70 4.43
C ASN A 339 7.48 30.06 4.13
N ALA A 340 6.29 30.12 3.54
CA ALA A 340 5.58 31.37 3.26
C ALA A 340 4.93 32.02 4.51
N THR A 341 4.94 31.35 5.68
CA THR A 341 4.08 31.71 6.83
C THR A 341 4.79 32.34 8.05
N GLY A 342 6.09 32.63 7.98
CA GLY A 342 6.78 33.47 8.98
C GLY A 342 7.10 32.84 10.34
N ALA A 343 6.97 31.51 10.50
CA ALA A 343 7.28 30.78 11.74
C ALA A 343 8.58 29.94 11.63
N GLU A 344 9.69 30.58 11.24
CA GLU A 344 10.91 29.89 10.76
C GLU A 344 11.57 28.95 11.78
N ALA A 345 11.76 29.37 13.04
CA ALA A 345 12.56 28.61 14.01
C ALA A 345 11.89 27.32 14.52
N ALA A 346 10.59 27.39 14.87
CA ALA A 346 9.84 26.23 15.35
C ALA A 346 9.63 25.19 14.23
N MET A 347 9.38 25.68 13.02
CA MET A 347 9.26 24.86 11.82
C MET A 347 10.56 24.14 11.48
N GLU A 348 11.70 24.84 11.50
CA GLU A 348 13.02 24.23 11.26
C GLU A 348 13.33 23.13 12.30
N GLY A 349 13.00 23.39 13.57
CA GLY A 349 13.07 22.37 14.63
C GLY A 349 12.24 21.12 14.29
N GLN A 350 11.00 21.29 13.84
CA GLN A 350 10.12 20.17 13.47
C GLN A 350 10.60 19.43 12.22
N ILE A 351 11.16 20.13 11.21
CA ILE A 351 11.74 19.52 10.01
C ILE A 351 12.87 18.56 10.39
N ARG A 352 13.76 18.96 11.30
CA ARG A 352 14.85 18.12 11.79
C ARG A 352 14.35 16.89 12.55
N ILE A 353 13.37 17.07 13.45
CA ILE A 353 12.75 15.97 14.20
C ILE A 353 12.10 14.98 13.24
N SER A 354 11.23 15.48 12.36
CA SER A 354 10.48 14.67 11.40
C SER A 354 11.39 13.89 10.47
N SER A 355 12.47 14.52 9.98
CA SER A 355 13.45 13.84 9.14
C SER A 355 14.17 12.70 9.86
N THR A 356 14.50 12.89 11.14
CA THR A 356 15.13 11.84 11.95
C THR A 356 14.18 10.67 12.20
N VAL A 357 12.92 10.96 12.52
CA VAL A 357 11.89 9.92 12.74
C VAL A 357 11.64 9.11 11.48
N VAL A 358 11.48 9.76 10.33
CA VAL A 358 11.28 9.09 9.04
C VAL A 358 12.46 8.17 8.71
N ALA A 359 13.69 8.66 8.88
CA ALA A 359 14.88 7.87 8.64
C ALA A 359 14.96 6.65 9.56
N GLU A 360 14.69 6.81 10.87
CA GLU A 360 14.73 5.68 11.80
C GLU A 360 13.64 4.64 11.49
N ALA A 361 12.41 5.06 11.20
CA ALA A 361 11.34 4.16 10.79
C ALA A 361 11.72 3.39 9.50
N ALA A 362 12.31 4.06 8.52
CA ALA A 362 12.81 3.43 7.31
C ALA A 362 13.92 2.39 7.60
N ARG A 363 14.88 2.72 8.49
CA ARG A 363 15.93 1.78 8.92
C ARG A 363 15.34 0.53 9.56
N LYS A 364 14.35 0.68 10.46
CA LYS A 364 13.70 -0.46 11.12
C LYS A 364 13.05 -1.41 10.10
N ILE A 365 12.35 -0.87 9.10
CA ILE A 365 11.76 -1.67 8.03
C ILE A 365 12.87 -2.40 7.25
N ILE A 366 13.87 -1.68 6.73
CA ILE A 366 14.92 -2.27 5.88
C ILE A 366 15.74 -3.33 6.63
N LEU A 367 16.05 -3.12 7.91
CA LEU A 367 16.73 -4.12 8.73
C LEU A 367 15.90 -5.42 8.83
N ALA A 368 14.59 -5.28 9.03
CA ALA A 368 13.67 -6.40 9.14
C ALA A 368 13.29 -7.04 7.79
N VAL A 369 13.56 -6.38 6.64
CA VAL A 369 13.41 -7.00 5.30
C VAL A 369 14.22 -8.30 5.19
N ARG A 370 15.35 -8.41 5.91
CA ARG A 370 16.18 -9.63 5.94
C ARG A 370 15.45 -10.86 6.52
N LEU A 371 14.36 -10.65 7.23
CA LEU A 371 13.50 -11.71 7.78
C LEU A 371 12.41 -12.15 6.78
N VAL A 372 12.25 -11.43 5.66
CA VAL A 372 11.26 -11.73 4.64
C VAL A 372 11.79 -12.85 3.74
N THR A 373 11.11 -13.99 3.75
CA THR A 373 11.31 -15.02 2.73
C THR A 373 10.38 -14.72 1.56
N THR A 374 10.95 -14.31 0.42
CA THR A 374 10.19 -13.99 -0.78
C THR A 374 9.80 -15.27 -1.52
N THR A 375 8.50 -15.50 -1.67
CA THR A 375 7.90 -16.63 -2.39
C THR A 375 6.65 -16.14 -3.13
N VAL A 376 6.04 -16.99 -3.97
CA VAL A 376 4.75 -16.67 -4.60
C VAL A 376 3.60 -16.49 -3.60
N ALA A 377 3.75 -16.98 -2.36
CA ALA A 377 2.76 -16.81 -1.29
C ALA A 377 2.99 -15.54 -0.45
N THR A 378 4.11 -14.82 -0.65
CA THR A 378 4.46 -13.65 0.16
C THR A 378 3.58 -12.45 -0.23
N PRO A 379 2.93 -11.75 0.72
CA PRO A 379 2.08 -10.60 0.42
C PRO A 379 2.84 -9.44 -0.24
N SER A 380 2.19 -8.72 -1.17
CA SER A 380 2.84 -7.59 -1.85
C SER A 380 3.17 -6.42 -0.91
N TRP A 381 2.37 -6.16 0.12
CA TRP A 381 2.71 -5.12 1.09
C TRP A 381 4.05 -5.41 1.79
N LEU A 382 4.34 -6.70 2.06
CA LEU A 382 5.54 -7.15 2.76
C LEU A 382 6.77 -7.17 1.85
N ALA A 383 6.63 -7.81 0.69
CA ALA A 383 7.74 -8.01 -0.23
C ALA A 383 8.05 -6.76 -1.08
N PHE A 384 7.07 -5.88 -1.27
CA PHE A 384 7.18 -4.76 -2.22
C PHE A 384 6.94 -3.40 -1.54
N TYR A 385 5.73 -3.13 -1.05
CA TYR A 385 5.29 -1.78 -0.66
C TYR A 385 6.14 -1.14 0.45
N TYR A 386 6.24 -1.79 1.61
CA TYR A 386 6.99 -1.22 2.73
C TYR A 386 8.51 -1.15 2.46
N PRO A 387 9.15 -2.18 1.86
CA PRO A 387 10.56 -2.10 1.50
C PRO A 387 10.89 -0.94 0.55
N ILE A 388 10.11 -0.74 -0.52
CA ILE A 388 10.38 0.35 -1.47
C ILE A 388 10.07 1.72 -0.84
N TYR A 389 9.02 1.82 -0.03
CA TYR A 389 8.68 3.07 0.66
C TYR A 389 9.77 3.49 1.64
N ALA A 390 10.27 2.54 2.45
CA ALA A 390 11.40 2.78 3.34
C ALA A 390 12.68 3.13 2.57
N HIS A 391 12.95 2.44 1.45
CA HIS A 391 14.11 2.73 0.59
C HIS A 391 14.10 4.18 0.08
N ILE A 392 12.98 4.62 -0.51
CA ILE A 392 12.84 5.97 -1.04
C ILE A 392 13.01 7.01 0.08
N ASN A 393 12.41 6.79 1.24
CA ASN A 393 12.52 7.72 2.37
C ASN A 393 13.94 7.79 2.95
N LEU A 394 14.64 6.66 3.06
CA LEU A 394 16.04 6.67 3.50
C LEU A 394 16.94 7.35 2.45
N PHE A 395 16.71 7.10 1.17
CA PHE A 395 17.39 7.77 0.06
C PHE A 395 17.23 9.30 0.14
N ILE A 396 16.00 9.80 0.25
CA ILE A 396 15.72 11.24 0.37
C ILE A 396 16.41 11.82 1.62
N TYR A 397 16.38 11.12 2.74
CA TYR A 397 17.06 11.55 3.96
C TYR A 397 18.57 11.73 3.76
N MET A 398 19.22 10.78 3.07
CA MET A 398 20.65 10.87 2.77
C MET A 398 21.01 12.04 1.84
N LEU A 399 20.12 12.39 0.91
CA LEU A 399 20.30 13.59 0.08
C LEU A 399 20.17 14.88 0.90
N LYS A 400 19.25 14.91 1.88
CA LYS A 400 19.07 16.06 2.77
C LYS A 400 20.24 16.24 3.75
N PHE A 401 20.82 15.14 4.24
CA PHE A 401 21.85 15.17 5.29
C PHE A 401 23.09 14.33 4.93
N PRO A 402 23.84 14.68 3.86
CA PRO A 402 24.93 13.86 3.35
C PRO A 402 26.13 13.71 4.31
N HIS A 403 26.30 14.67 5.23
CA HIS A 403 27.48 14.78 6.09
C HIS A 403 27.37 14.01 7.42
N LEU A 404 26.27 13.28 7.65
CA LEU A 404 26.09 12.53 8.88
C LEU A 404 27.06 11.34 8.99
N SER A 405 27.42 10.98 10.22
CA SER A 405 28.25 9.79 10.48
C SER A 405 27.52 8.48 10.11
N THR A 406 26.19 8.49 10.08
CA THR A 406 25.37 7.32 9.70
C THR A 406 25.36 7.06 8.20
N THR A 407 25.80 8.00 7.36
CA THR A 407 25.72 7.92 5.88
C THR A 407 26.29 6.62 5.31
N ALA A 408 27.39 6.10 5.88
CA ALA A 408 27.99 4.83 5.41
C ALA A 408 27.10 3.61 5.76
N ALA A 409 26.50 3.59 6.95
CA ALA A 409 25.58 2.54 7.36
C ALA A 409 24.26 2.61 6.58
N ASP A 410 23.74 3.83 6.36
CA ASP A 410 22.52 4.07 5.58
C ASP A 410 22.69 3.64 4.12
N LEU A 411 23.86 3.88 3.51
CA LEU A 411 24.18 3.36 2.18
C LEU A 411 24.14 1.82 2.15
N GLY A 412 24.71 1.16 3.17
CA GLY A 412 24.65 -0.30 3.30
C GLY A 412 23.22 -0.82 3.42
N LEU A 413 22.32 -0.08 4.07
CA LEU A 413 20.89 -0.43 4.11
C LEU A 413 20.21 -0.28 2.75
N LEU A 414 20.52 0.76 1.97
CA LEU A 414 20.05 0.87 0.60
C LEU A 414 20.52 -0.32 -0.26
N ASP A 415 21.75 -0.78 -0.07
CA ASP A 415 22.28 -1.98 -0.74
C ASP A 415 21.57 -3.27 -0.31
N VAL A 416 21.22 -3.42 0.99
CA VAL A 416 20.39 -4.54 1.47
C VAL A 416 19.04 -4.56 0.76
N CYS A 417 18.38 -3.40 0.66
CA CYS A 417 17.11 -3.30 -0.03
C CYS A 417 17.25 -3.57 -1.55
N ALA A 418 18.30 -3.05 -2.19
CA ALA A 418 18.60 -3.35 -3.58
C ALA A 418 18.86 -4.85 -3.84
N GLY A 419 19.50 -5.53 -2.90
CA GLY A 419 19.67 -6.99 -2.91
C GLY A 419 18.35 -7.74 -2.82
N HIS A 420 17.44 -7.32 -1.94
CA HIS A 420 16.08 -7.88 -1.83
C HIS A 420 15.29 -7.77 -3.14
N PHE A 421 15.30 -6.59 -3.77
CA PHE A 421 14.65 -6.40 -5.07
C PHE A 421 15.34 -7.16 -6.21
N GLY A 422 16.68 -7.31 -6.15
CA GLY A 422 17.41 -8.20 -7.07
C GLY A 422 17.03 -9.68 -6.89
N HIS A 423 16.73 -10.12 -5.67
CA HIS A 423 16.24 -11.46 -5.41
C HIS A 423 14.81 -11.67 -5.95
N ILE A 424 13.92 -10.69 -5.81
CA ILE A 424 12.58 -10.71 -6.44
C ILE A 424 12.70 -10.82 -7.97
N ASP A 425 13.56 -10.00 -8.57
CA ASP A 425 13.81 -10.00 -10.01
C ASP A 425 14.29 -11.39 -10.50
N TYR A 426 15.22 -12.01 -9.78
CA TYR A 426 15.68 -13.37 -10.05
C TYR A 426 14.57 -14.42 -9.90
N LEU A 427 13.86 -14.43 -8.76
CA LEU A 427 12.81 -15.43 -8.46
C LEU A 427 11.67 -15.39 -9.46
N THR A 428 11.34 -14.19 -9.95
CA THR A 428 10.25 -13.97 -10.90
C THR A 428 10.70 -14.10 -12.35
N SER A 429 11.94 -14.50 -12.62
CA SER A 429 12.52 -14.53 -13.96
C SER A 429 12.31 -13.20 -14.71
N ALA A 430 12.57 -12.09 -14.04
CA ALA A 430 12.38 -10.72 -14.50
C ALA A 430 10.92 -10.29 -14.84
N HIS A 431 9.91 -11.09 -14.47
CA HIS A 431 8.51 -10.66 -14.61
C HIS A 431 8.15 -9.53 -13.63
N ILE A 432 8.85 -9.43 -12.50
CA ILE A 432 8.76 -8.31 -11.56
C ILE A 432 10.16 -7.71 -11.39
N SER A 433 10.50 -6.77 -12.27
CA SER A 433 11.80 -6.08 -12.25
C SER A 433 11.61 -4.61 -11.87
N ILE A 434 12.31 -4.16 -10.82
CA ILE A 434 12.22 -2.80 -10.29
C ILE A 434 13.64 -2.30 -10.04
N SER A 435 14.14 -1.44 -10.93
CA SER A 435 15.54 -0.96 -10.90
C SER A 435 15.79 0.12 -9.86
N LEU A 436 14.74 0.83 -9.42
CA LEU A 436 14.82 2.02 -8.56
C LEU A 436 15.78 1.83 -7.36
N PRO A 437 15.70 0.75 -6.56
CA PRO A 437 16.59 0.58 -5.42
C PRO A 437 18.08 0.53 -5.78
N ARG A 438 18.42 -0.23 -6.83
CA ARG A 438 19.81 -0.41 -7.29
C ARG A 438 20.38 0.89 -7.88
N GLU A 439 19.57 1.58 -8.68
CA GLU A 439 19.97 2.83 -9.33
C GLU A 439 20.16 3.96 -8.31
N THR A 440 19.24 4.10 -7.36
CA THR A 440 19.33 5.12 -6.30
C THR A 440 20.45 4.85 -5.29
N ALA A 441 20.73 3.59 -4.93
CA ALA A 441 21.90 3.24 -4.13
C ALA A 441 23.21 3.65 -4.83
N THR A 442 23.30 3.37 -6.14
CA THR A 442 24.46 3.75 -6.97
C THR A 442 24.62 5.27 -7.06
N LEU A 443 23.52 6.00 -7.29
CA LEU A 443 23.51 7.46 -7.34
C LEU A 443 23.96 8.05 -6.00
N THR A 444 23.45 7.52 -4.88
CA THR A 444 23.83 7.95 -3.54
C THR A 444 25.31 7.72 -3.27
N SER A 445 25.85 6.56 -3.66
CA SER A 445 27.28 6.26 -3.53
C SER A 445 28.15 7.25 -4.31
N LYS A 446 27.78 7.60 -5.54
CA LYS A 446 28.46 8.63 -6.34
C LYS A 446 28.39 10.00 -5.65
N PHE A 447 27.19 10.42 -5.25
CA PHE A 447 26.96 11.69 -4.58
C PHE A 447 27.82 11.85 -3.31
N ILE A 448 27.89 10.83 -2.46
CA ILE A 448 28.71 10.83 -1.24
C ILE A 448 30.21 10.93 -1.58
N LYS A 449 30.68 10.23 -2.62
CA LYS A 449 32.08 10.29 -3.06
C LYS A 449 32.44 11.70 -3.54
N ASP A 450 31.60 12.30 -4.38
CA ASP A 450 31.83 13.65 -4.91
C ASP A 450 31.85 14.70 -3.79
N MET A 451 30.98 14.56 -2.79
CA MET A 451 30.98 15.42 -1.61
C MET A 451 32.27 15.29 -0.78
N LYS A 452 32.76 14.06 -0.57
CA LYS A 452 34.03 13.84 0.14
C LYS A 452 35.20 14.49 -0.60
N VAL A 453 35.26 14.35 -1.92
CA VAL A 453 36.30 14.98 -2.75
C VAL A 453 36.24 16.51 -2.64
N ARG A 454 35.04 17.11 -2.71
CA ARG A 454 34.87 18.57 -2.55
C ARG A 454 35.24 19.06 -1.15
N SER A 455 34.97 18.28 -0.10
CA SER A 455 35.38 18.63 1.27
C SER A 455 36.89 18.52 1.52
N GLN A 456 37.62 17.80 0.67
CA GLN A 456 39.08 17.59 0.78
C GLN A 456 39.90 18.56 -0.09
N GLN A 457 39.27 19.34 -0.97
CA GLN A 457 39.96 20.39 -1.71
C GLN A 457 40.15 21.62 -0.80
N PRO A 458 41.39 22.13 -0.59
CA PRO A 458 41.59 23.38 0.13
C PRO A 458 40.90 24.51 -0.64
N ALA A 459 40.23 25.40 0.09
CA ALA A 459 39.57 26.57 -0.48
C ALA A 459 40.60 27.43 -1.23
N ILE A 460 40.69 27.26 -2.54
CA ILE A 460 41.37 28.22 -3.41
C ILE A 460 40.44 29.43 -3.46
N GLN A 461 40.82 30.50 -2.76
CA GLN A 461 40.21 31.82 -2.93
C GLN A 461 40.46 32.29 -4.37
N SER A 462 39.58 31.90 -5.30
CA SER A 462 39.47 32.57 -6.59
C SER A 462 38.71 33.88 -6.37
N PHE A 463 39.46 34.96 -6.17
CA PHE A 463 38.96 36.32 -6.38
C PHE A 463 38.52 36.42 -7.85
N HIS A 464 37.21 36.39 -8.11
CA HIS A 464 36.67 36.89 -9.36
C HIS A 464 36.16 38.31 -9.12
N GLU A 465 36.93 39.26 -9.64
CA GLU A 465 36.48 40.63 -9.90
C GLU A 465 35.18 40.60 -10.72
N TYR A 466 34.16 41.31 -10.23
CA TYR A 466 32.97 41.64 -11.00
C TYR A 466 33.31 42.66 -12.09
N PRO A 467 32.95 42.44 -13.37
CA PRO A 467 32.88 43.52 -14.34
C PRO A 467 31.54 44.27 -14.18
N GLN A 468 31.66 45.60 -14.09
CA GLN A 468 30.57 46.58 -14.09
C GLN A 468 29.69 46.51 -15.37
N PRO A 469 28.42 46.97 -15.32
CA PRO A 469 27.52 46.98 -16.46
C PRO A 469 27.70 48.22 -17.34
N HIS A 470 27.71 48.03 -18.67
CA HIS A 470 27.60 49.10 -19.67
C HIS A 470 26.26 49.04 -20.43
N PRO A 471 25.82 50.16 -21.03
CA PRO A 471 24.42 50.58 -21.06
C PRO A 471 23.61 50.06 -22.26
N GLN A 472 22.31 49.87 -22.02
CA GLN A 472 21.30 49.47 -23.02
C GLN A 472 21.06 50.58 -24.05
N ALA A 473 21.11 50.19 -25.33
CA ALA A 473 20.66 50.98 -26.46
C ALA A 473 19.12 50.82 -26.64
N GLN A 474 18.49 51.96 -26.95
CA GLN A 474 17.06 52.14 -27.22
C GLN A 474 16.60 51.43 -28.50
N ALA A 475 15.34 50.97 -28.50
CA ALA A 475 14.47 51.02 -29.68
C ALA A 475 12.98 50.94 -29.29
N ASP A 476 12.30 52.06 -29.53
CA ASP A 476 10.97 52.22 -30.12
C ASP A 476 9.71 51.66 -29.43
N THR A 477 9.07 52.60 -28.73
CA THR A 477 7.64 52.65 -28.44
C THR A 477 6.80 52.91 -29.70
N SER A 478 5.82 52.04 -29.97
CA SER A 478 4.56 52.47 -30.58
C SER A 478 3.39 51.83 -29.85
N SER A 479 2.51 52.71 -29.43
CA SER A 479 1.33 52.52 -28.59
C SER A 479 0.11 52.13 -29.43
N GLN A 480 -0.61 51.07 -29.06
CA GLN A 480 -2.02 50.92 -29.43
C GLN A 480 -2.88 50.42 -28.26
N THR A 481 -3.81 51.30 -27.93
CA THR A 481 -4.92 51.30 -26.99
C THR A 481 -5.85 50.10 -27.20
N ARG A 482 -6.23 49.39 -26.12
CA ARG A 482 -7.39 48.47 -26.13
C ARG A 482 -8.57 49.18 -25.46
N THR A 483 -9.55 49.57 -26.26
CA THR A 483 -10.91 49.89 -25.83
C THR A 483 -11.70 48.61 -25.64
N ALA A 484 -12.46 48.55 -24.56
CA ALA A 484 -13.46 47.53 -24.29
C ALA A 484 -14.78 47.94 -24.97
N GLU A 485 -15.41 47.04 -25.72
CA GLU A 485 -16.83 47.14 -26.07
C GLU A 485 -17.47 45.75 -26.16
N ASP A 486 -18.64 45.67 -25.53
CA ASP A 486 -19.63 44.59 -25.53
C ASP A 486 -20.16 44.27 -26.94
N SER A 487 -20.57 43.01 -27.17
CA SER A 487 -21.80 42.72 -27.94
C SER A 487 -22.22 41.24 -27.87
N THR A 488 -23.32 41.03 -27.12
CA THR A 488 -24.52 40.24 -27.48
C THR A 488 -24.36 38.88 -28.18
N ILE A 489 -24.73 37.82 -27.44
CA ILE A 489 -25.06 36.48 -27.94
C ILE A 489 -26.42 36.53 -28.62
N ASN A 490 -26.50 36.12 -29.89
CA ASN A 490 -27.75 35.93 -30.63
C ASN A 490 -28.07 34.43 -30.72
N PHE A 491 -29.22 34.03 -30.19
CA PHE A 491 -29.81 32.71 -30.35
C PHE A 491 -30.72 32.75 -31.58
N ASP A 492 -30.33 32.08 -32.66
CA ASP A 492 -31.20 31.37 -33.62
C ASP A 492 -30.45 31.13 -34.92
N GLU A 493 -29.96 29.90 -35.11
CA GLU A 493 -29.89 29.24 -36.43
C GLU A 493 -29.66 27.73 -36.22
N MET A 494 -30.77 27.00 -36.04
CA MET A 494 -30.82 25.55 -36.25
C MET A 494 -31.12 25.28 -37.72
N SER A 495 -30.16 24.75 -38.47
CA SER A 495 -30.45 23.63 -39.38
C SER A 495 -29.19 22.94 -39.88
N ASN A 496 -29.19 21.62 -39.70
CA ASN A 496 -28.58 20.59 -40.53
C ASN A 496 -27.13 20.78 -40.97
N ASP A 497 -26.20 20.21 -40.18
CA ASP A 497 -25.12 19.39 -40.73
C ASP A 497 -24.60 18.45 -39.62
N LEU A 498 -24.72 17.14 -39.85
CA LEU A 498 -24.09 16.10 -39.03
C LEU A 498 -22.57 16.15 -39.29
N PRO A 499 -21.72 16.48 -38.30
CA PRO A 499 -20.28 16.38 -38.49
C PRO A 499 -19.89 14.90 -38.42
N THR A 500 -19.42 14.37 -39.53
CA THR A 500 -18.58 13.18 -39.58
C THR A 500 -17.48 13.31 -38.53
N ILE A 501 -17.43 12.34 -37.60
CA ILE A 501 -16.40 12.22 -36.57
C ILE A 501 -15.07 11.96 -37.28
N SER A 502 -14.30 13.02 -37.54
CA SER A 502 -12.88 12.93 -37.87
C SER A 502 -12.06 13.23 -36.62
N ASP A 503 -11.28 12.25 -36.19
CA ASP A 503 -10.05 12.36 -35.41
C ASP A 503 -10.05 13.36 -34.24
N ASN A 504 -10.75 13.00 -33.15
CA ASN A 504 -10.42 13.48 -31.81
C ASN A 504 -10.12 12.28 -30.91
N ASN A 505 -8.87 11.81 -30.94
CA ASN A 505 -8.32 10.79 -30.03
C ASN A 505 -8.12 11.29 -28.59
N ASP A 506 -8.56 12.50 -28.24
CA ASP A 506 -8.36 13.09 -26.91
C ASP A 506 -9.35 12.59 -25.85
N PHE A 507 -10.51 12.03 -26.22
CA PHE A 507 -11.48 11.51 -25.24
C PHE A 507 -11.03 10.19 -24.58
N LEU A 508 -10.17 9.40 -25.24
CA LEU A 508 -9.69 8.12 -24.73
C LEU A 508 -8.38 8.24 -23.91
N ASN A 509 -7.79 9.43 -23.85
CA ASN A 509 -6.54 9.67 -23.12
C ASN A 509 -6.75 10.06 -21.64
N LEU A 510 -8.01 10.12 -21.20
CA LEU A 510 -8.41 10.36 -19.80
C LEU A 510 -8.10 9.17 -18.87
N ASP A 511 -7.82 7.99 -19.41
CA ASP A 511 -7.60 6.75 -18.64
C ASP A 511 -6.18 6.57 -18.09
N ALA A 512 -5.29 7.56 -18.25
CA ALA A 512 -3.94 7.55 -17.68
C ALA A 512 -3.91 7.79 -16.15
N ALA A 513 -4.98 7.46 -15.44
CA ALA A 513 -5.00 7.44 -13.98
C ALA A 513 -4.12 6.30 -13.46
N THR A 514 -2.84 6.60 -13.28
CA THR A 514 -1.89 5.71 -12.60
C THR A 514 -2.35 5.48 -11.15
N TRP A 515 -2.32 4.22 -10.69
CA TRP A 515 -2.64 3.93 -9.30
C TRP A 515 -1.57 4.54 -8.39
N ASN A 516 -1.95 5.56 -7.63
CA ASN A 516 -1.04 6.23 -6.71
C ASN A 516 -0.79 5.37 -5.46
N ILE A 517 0.22 4.49 -5.51
CA ILE A 517 0.61 3.64 -4.36
C ILE A 517 1.16 4.48 -3.21
N PHE A 518 1.65 5.68 -3.49
CA PHE A 518 2.34 6.48 -2.50
C PHE A 518 1.73 7.86 -2.45
N SER A 519 0.44 7.91 -2.16
CA SER A 519 -0.30 9.15 -1.94
C SER A 519 0.40 10.13 -1.00
N SER A 520 1.18 9.62 -0.04
CA SER A 520 2.05 10.42 0.83
C SER A 520 3.10 11.27 0.10
N PHE A 521 3.63 10.84 -1.05
CA PHE A 521 4.52 11.66 -1.89
C PHE A 521 3.73 12.71 -2.69
N ASP A 522 2.45 12.47 -2.91
CA ASP A 522 1.70 12.97 -4.05
C ASP A 522 0.34 13.57 -3.65
N MET A 523 0.22 14.04 -2.40
CA MET A 523 -0.98 14.67 -1.83
C MET A 523 -1.48 15.92 -2.59
N LEU A 524 -0.86 16.25 -3.72
CA LEU A 524 -0.90 17.54 -4.41
C LEU A 524 -1.07 17.42 -5.92
N THR A 525 -1.37 16.23 -6.47
CA THR A 525 -1.48 16.04 -7.92
C THR A 525 -2.53 16.94 -8.56
N THR A 526 -2.06 18.05 -9.13
CA THR A 526 -2.64 18.67 -10.33
C THR A 526 -1.61 18.98 -11.40
N ASN A 527 -0.29 18.74 -11.23
CA ASN A 527 0.69 18.96 -12.30
C ASN A 527 1.87 17.97 -12.25
N GLU A 528 2.26 17.48 -13.43
CA GLU A 528 3.39 16.57 -13.72
C GLU A 528 4.80 17.16 -13.42
N THR A 529 4.93 18.12 -12.51
CA THR A 529 6.14 18.95 -12.39
C THR A 529 7.05 18.66 -11.19
N ASP A 530 6.63 17.93 -10.17
CA ASP A 530 7.34 17.98 -8.87
C ASP A 530 8.54 17.04 -8.73
N PHE A 531 8.64 15.93 -9.48
CA PHE A 531 9.88 15.12 -9.49
C PHE A 531 11.06 15.83 -10.18
N ARG A 532 10.81 16.89 -10.96
CA ARG A 532 11.87 17.72 -11.56
C ARG A 532 12.47 18.73 -10.58
N ALA A 533 11.94 18.83 -9.35
CA ALA A 533 12.51 19.66 -8.29
C ALA A 533 13.75 19.00 -7.62
N PHE A 534 14.08 17.74 -7.98
CA PHE A 534 15.29 17.05 -7.57
C PHE A 534 16.44 17.22 -8.54
#